data_AF-A0A069PBK4-F1
#
_entry.id   AF-A0A069PBK4-F1
#
_cell.length_a   1.000
_cell.length_b   1.000
_cell.length_c   1.000
_cell.angle_alpha   90.00
_cell.angle_beta   90.00
_cell.angle_gamma   90.00
#
_symmetry.space_group_name_H-M   'P 1'
#
loop_
_entity.id
_entity.type
_entity.pdbx_description
1 polymer ?
#
loop_
_entity_poly.entity_id
_entity_poly.type
_entity_poly.pdbx_seq_one_letter_code
_entity_poly.pdbx_strand_id
1 'polypeptide(L)' 'RDLDYALQRLPIDQREVVLLIGLEGMSYTDVALTLEIPLGTVMSRLSRGRERLRALMGSAQPARALRAAR' A
#
# COMPACT_ATOMS: atom_id res chain seq x y z
N ARG A 1 6.74 -0.51 -12.85
CA ARG A 1 7.61 0.67 -12.58
C ARG A 1 6.97 1.57 -11.53
N ASP A 2 5.70 1.93 -11.67
CA ASP A 2 5.06 2.89 -10.76
C ASP A 2 4.67 2.29 -9.39
N LEU A 3 4.27 1.02 -9.34
CA LEU A 3 3.92 0.35 -8.08
C LEU A 3 5.14 0.17 -7.16
N ASP A 4 6.25 -0.34 -7.69
CA ASP A 4 7.48 -0.53 -6.93
C ASP A 4 8.03 0.81 -6.39
N TYR A 5 8.01 1.84 -7.23
CA TYR A 5 8.32 3.22 -6.85
C TYR A 5 7.38 3.75 -5.75
N ALA A 6 6.07 3.48 -5.82
CA ALA A 6 5.10 3.89 -4.81
C ALA A 6 5.29 3.14 -3.49
N LEU A 7 5.53 1.82 -3.53
CA LEU A 7 5.83 1.00 -2.36
C LEU A 7 7.07 1.52 -1.64
N GLN A 8 8.12 1.89 -2.39
CA GLN A 8 9.36 2.46 -1.85
C GLN A 8 9.19 3.82 -1.14
N ARG A 9 8.03 4.49 -1.30
CA ARG A 9 7.70 5.77 -0.63
C ARG A 9 6.81 5.62 0.59
N LEU A 10 6.34 4.41 0.86
CA LEU A 10 5.67 4.12 2.12
C LEU A 10 6.70 4.12 3.26
N PRO A 11 6.34 4.65 4.44
CA PRO A 11 7.03 4.34 5.68
C PRO A 11 7.20 2.82 5.82
N ILE A 12 8.35 2.39 6.33
CA ILE A 12 8.74 0.97 6.38
C ILE A 12 7.64 0.10 7.04
N ASP A 13 7.14 0.54 8.19
CA ASP A 13 6.04 -0.08 8.95
C ASP A 13 4.75 -0.26 8.15
N GLN A 14 4.43 0.66 7.26
CA GLN A 14 3.23 0.59 6.42
C GLN A 14 3.45 -0.33 5.23
N ARG A 15 4.66 -0.25 4.63
CA ARG A 15 5.05 -1.08 3.50
C ARG A 15 5.04 -2.55 3.86
N GLU A 16 5.63 -2.89 5.00
CA GLU A 16 5.74 -4.25 5.49
C GLU A 16 4.36 -4.89 5.66
N VAL A 17 3.44 -4.21 6.38
CA VAL A 17 2.06 -4.67 6.54
C VAL A 17 1.33 -4.80 5.20
N VAL A 18 1.54 -3.86 4.26
CA VAL A 18 0.94 -3.94 2.92
C VAL A 18 1.44 -5.15 2.13
N LEU A 19 2.74 -5.46 2.19
CA LEU A 19 3.34 -6.58 1.47
C LEU A 19 2.92 -7.92 2.08
N LEU A 20 3.00 -8.08 3.40
CA LEU A 20 2.62 -9.34 4.04
C LEU A 20 1.14 -9.70 3.78
N ILE A 21 0.25 -8.71 3.79
CA ILE A 21 -1.18 -8.96 3.54
C ILE A 21 -1.48 -9.04 2.03
N GLY A 22 -0.96 -8.10 1.24
CA GLY A 22 -1.33 -7.93 -0.16
C GLY A 22 -0.55 -8.79 -1.15
N LEU A 23 0.68 -9.17 -0.80
CA LEU A 23 1.56 -10.00 -1.62
C LEU A 23 1.67 -11.42 -1.04
N GLU A 24 2.00 -11.55 0.24
CA GLU A 24 2.18 -12.87 0.89
C GLU A 24 0.85 -13.52 1.31
N GLY A 25 -0.27 -12.77 1.25
CA GLY A 25 -1.61 -13.30 1.56
C GLY A 25 -1.84 -13.66 3.03
N MET A 26 -0.99 -13.16 3.94
CA MET A 26 -1.13 -13.44 5.37
C MET A 26 -2.40 -12.81 5.95
N SER A 27 -2.99 -13.50 6.94
CA SER A 27 -4.10 -12.94 7.70
C SER A 27 -3.64 -11.79 8.60
N TYR A 28 -4.56 -10.93 9.04
CA TYR A 28 -4.20 -9.80 9.91
C TYR A 28 -3.63 -10.27 11.25
N THR A 29 -4.13 -11.42 11.75
CA THR A 29 -3.65 -12.04 12.98
C THR A 29 -2.24 -12.58 12.82
N ASP A 30 -1.94 -13.26 11.70
CA ASP A 30 -0.60 -13.79 11.44
C ASP A 30 0.43 -12.66 11.31
N VAL A 31 0.05 -11.55 10.67
CA VAL A 31 0.90 -10.35 10.58
C VAL A 31 1.12 -9.72 11.94
N ALA A 32 0.10 -9.64 12.79
CA ALA A 32 0.23 -9.12 14.16
C ALA A 32 1.23 -9.96 14.97
N LEU A 33 1.17 -11.28 14.85
CA LEU A 33 2.10 -12.21 15.51
C LEU A 33 3.51 -12.09 14.94
N THR A 34 3.64 -12.07 13.61
CA THR A 34 4.94 -12.03 12.90
C THR A 34 5.71 -10.75 13.17
N LEU A 35 5.00 -9.61 13.24
CA LEU A 35 5.61 -8.30 13.49
C LEU A 35 5.62 -7.91 14.96
N GLU A 36 5.11 -8.77 15.85
CA GLU A 36 5.01 -8.52 17.30
C GLU A 36 4.33 -7.17 17.64
N ILE A 37 3.23 -6.86 16.94
CA ILE A 37 2.47 -5.63 17.14
C ILE A 37 0.97 -5.90 17.38
N PRO A 38 0.23 -5.00 18.04
CA PRO A 38 -1.21 -5.16 18.22
C PRO A 38 -1.96 -5.28 16.89
N LEU A 39 -3.03 -6.09 16.86
CA LEU A 39 -3.90 -6.25 15.69
C LEU A 39 -4.48 -4.91 15.19
N GLY A 40 -4.86 -4.02 16.10
CA GLY A 40 -5.31 -2.66 15.75
C GLY A 40 -4.21 -1.81 15.08
N THR A 41 -2.95 -2.05 15.42
CA THR A 41 -1.79 -1.42 14.78
C THR A 41 -1.63 -1.93 13.35
N VAL A 42 -1.79 -3.24 13.11
CA VAL A 42 -1.83 -3.82 11.74
C VAL A 42 -2.91 -3.15 10.91
N MET A 43 -4.14 -3.08 11.41
CA MET A 43 -5.27 -2.46 10.69
C MET A 43 -5.01 -1.00 10.36
N SER A 44 -4.51 -0.22 11.32
CA SER A 44 -4.25 1.21 11.12
C SER A 44 -3.04 1.47 10.19
N ARG A 45 -1.98 0.66 10.26
CA ARG A 45 -0.84 0.71 9.33
C ARG A 45 -1.27 0.33 7.91
N LEU A 46 -2.08 -0.72 7.76
CA LEU A 46 -2.62 -1.14 6.46
C LEU A 46 -3.49 -0.05 5.84
N SER A 47 -4.40 0.53 6.62
CA SER A 47 -5.30 1.60 6.16
C SER A 47 -4.51 2.80 5.62
N ARG A 48 -3.58 3.32 6.42
CA ARG A 48 -2.70 4.45 6.03
C ARG A 48 -1.79 4.10 4.84
N GLY A 49 -1.25 2.89 4.81
CA GLY A 49 -0.43 2.41 3.69
C GLY A 49 -1.21 2.38 2.38
N ARG A 50 -2.45 1.86 2.39
CA ARG A 50 -3.34 1.83 1.22
C ARG A 50 -3.73 3.23 0.76
N GLU A 51 -4.04 4.14 1.69
CA GLU A 51 -4.33 5.53 1.37
C GLU A 51 -3.15 6.21 0.68
N ARG A 52 -1.95 6.04 1.22
CA ARG A 52 -0.74 6.65 0.67
C ARG A 52 -0.35 6.06 -0.68
N LEU A 53 -0.53 4.74 -0.89
CA LEU A 53 -0.39 4.13 -2.21
C LEU A 53 -1.38 4.71 -3.22
N ARG A 54 -2.66 4.85 -2.85
CA ARG A 54 -3.67 5.49 -3.72
C ARG A 54 -3.27 6.91 -4.08
N ALA A 55 -2.75 7.70 -3.14
CA ALA A 55 -2.28 9.05 -3.42
C ALA A 55 -1.08 9.07 -4.37
N LEU A 56 -0.09 8.20 -4.15
CA LEU A 56 1.13 8.10 -4.98
C LEU A 56 0.85 7.58 -6.39
N MET A 57 -0.13 6.69 -6.54
CA MET A 57 -0.52 6.12 -7.84
C MET A 57 -1.60 6.95 -8.55
N GLY A 58 -2.47 7.63 -7.79
CA GLY A 58 -3.52 8.52 -8.31
C GLY A 58 -2.97 9.88 -8.76
N SER A 59 -1.88 10.35 -8.15
CA SER A 59 -1.11 11.51 -8.65
C SER A 59 -0.28 11.21 -9.90
N ALA A 60 -0.17 9.94 -10.30
CA ALA A 60 0.47 9.51 -11.56
C ALA A 60 -0.46 9.59 -12.79
N GLN A 61 -1.63 10.26 -12.70
CA GLN A 61 -2.47 10.53 -13.87
C GLN A 61 -2.98 11.98 -13.88
N PRO A 62 -2.47 12.79 -14.83
CA PRO A 62 -3.34 13.15 -15.95
C PRO A 62 -2.62 12.95 -17.29
N ALA A 63 -2.62 11.73 -17.82
CA ALA A 63 -2.09 11.47 -19.17
C ALA A 63 -2.89 10.40 -19.94
N ARG A 64 -4.18 10.26 -19.64
CA ARG A 64 -5.14 9.56 -20.51
C ARG A 64 -6.40 10.39 -20.74
N ALA A 65 -6.25 11.71 -20.77
CA ALA A 65 -7.31 12.67 -21.14
C ALA A 65 -7.06 13.38 -22.48
N LEU A 66 -5.95 13.10 -23.18
CA LEU A 66 -5.71 13.60 -24.53
C LEU A 66 -5.37 12.41 -25.44
N ARG A 67 -6.40 11.74 -26.01
CA ARG A 67 -6.32 10.99 -27.29
C ARG A 67 -7.62 10.34 -27.78
N ALA A 68 -8.79 10.68 -27.23
CA ALA A 68 -10.07 10.36 -27.86
C ALA A 68 -10.79 11.64 -28.29
N ALA A 69 -10.06 12.51 -28.98
CA ALA A 69 -10.64 13.43 -29.95
C ALA A 69 -10.24 12.88 -31.32
N ARG A 70 -11.10 12.02 -31.88
CA ARG A 70 -11.16 11.76 -33.31
C ARG A 70 -12.58 11.41 -33.70
#